data_AF-A0A1I0T6U0-F1
#
_entry.id   AF-A0A1I0T6U0-F1
#
_cell.length_a   1.000
_cell.length_b   1.000
_cell.length_c   1.000
_cell.angle_alpha   90.00
_cell.angle_beta   90.00
_cell.angle_gamma   90.00
#
_symmetry.space_group_name_H-M   'P 1'
#
loop_
_entity.id
_entity.type
_entity.pdbx_description
1 polymer ?
#
loop_
_entity_poly.entity_id
_entity_poly.type
_entity_poly.pdbx_seq_one_letter_code
_entity_poly.pdbx_strand_id
1 'polypeptide(L)' 'MTAPKPVLLTVDDDPPVSRAVARDLRRKYGEGYRIVRAESGESALDALREIALRGDQVAVLLADHRMPG' A
#
# COMPACT_ATOMS: atom_id res chain seq x y z
N MET A 1 -24.86 -0.88 -1.32
CA MET A 1 -23.55 -0.20 -1.18
C MET A 1 -22.49 -1.27 -1.30
N THR A 2 -21.60 -1.19 -2.29
CA THR A 2 -20.49 -2.15 -2.40
C THR A 2 -19.49 -1.84 -1.29
N ALA A 3 -19.02 -2.86 -0.57
CA ALA A 3 -18.00 -2.68 0.46
C ALA A 3 -16.74 -2.02 -0.16
N PRO A 4 -16.02 -1.16 0.59
CA PRO A 4 -14.80 -0.54 0.10
C PRO A 4 -13.77 -1.61 -0.29
N LYS A 5 -13.03 -1.37 -1.38
CA LYS A 5 -11.98 -2.29 -1.83
C LYS A 5 -10.88 -2.37 -0.76
N PRO A 6 -10.47 -3.57 -0.32
CA PRO A 6 -9.36 -3.71 0.61
C PRO A 6 -8.05 -3.17 0.01
N VAL A 7 -7.13 -2.80 0.89
CA VAL A 7 -5.88 -2.13 0.55
C VAL A 7 -4.76 -3.14 0.36
N LEU A 8 -3.98 -2.95 -0.72
CA LEU A 8 -2.63 -3.47 -0.86
C LEU A 8 -1.67 -2.30 -0.61
N LEU A 9 -0.94 -2.35 0.50
CA LEU A 9 0.04 -1.34 0.88
C LEU A 9 1.44 -1.81 0.48
N THR A 10 2.19 -0.98 -0.24
CA THR A 10 3.60 -1.22 -0.56
C THR A 10 4.48 -0.18 0.13
N VAL A 11 5.57 -0.61 0.76
CA VAL A 11 6.55 0.26 1.42
C VAL A 11 7.91 0.06 0.77
N ASP A 12 8.45 1.10 0.15
CA ASP A 12 9.71 1.06 -0.60
C ASP A 12 10.26 2.48 -0.72
N ASP A 13 11.52 2.70 -0.35
CA ASP A 13 12.18 4.01 -0.35
C ASP A 13 12.76 4.40 -1.71
N ASP A 14 12.80 3.48 -2.69
CA ASP A 14 13.23 3.73 -4.07
C ASP A 14 12.01 4.13 -4.94
N PRO A 15 11.89 5.39 -5.39
CA PRO A 15 10.72 5.84 -6.15
C PRO A 15 10.53 5.10 -7.50
N PRO A 16 11.57 4.84 -8.32
CA PRO A 16 11.47 3.92 -9.46
C PRO A 16 10.87 2.55 -9.13
N VAL A 17 11.35 1.85 -8.10
CA VAL A 17 10.87 0.52 -7.70
C VAL A 17 9.41 0.60 -7.23
N SER A 18 9.13 1.52 -6.30
CA SER A 18 7.78 1.81 -5.78
C SER A 18 6.75 2.03 -6.90
N ARG A 19 7.12 2.79 -7.95
CA ARG A 19 6.24 3.03 -9.11
C ARG A 19 6.04 1.77 -9.96
N ALA A 20 7.09 1.01 -10.22
CA ALA A 20 7.03 -0.20 -11.02
C ALA A 20 6.12 -1.26 -10.35
N VAL A 21 6.32 -1.49 -9.05
CA VAL A 21 5.52 -2.42 -8.25
C VAL A 21 4.05 -1.98 -8.25
N ALA A 22 3.76 -0.72 -7.94
CA ALA A 22 2.37 -0.26 -7.88
C ALA A 22 1.67 -0.28 -9.24
N ARG A 23 2.37 -0.04 -10.34
CA ARG A 23 1.84 -0.21 -11.70
C ARG A 23 1.42 -1.66 -11.94
N ASP A 24 2.29 -2.61 -11.59
CA ASP A 24 2.04 -4.03 -11.83
C ASP A 24 0.93 -4.56 -10.93
N LEU A 25 0.86 -4.12 -9.67
CA LEU A 25 -0.24 -4.41 -8.77
C LEU A 25 -1.57 -3.82 -9.26
N ARG A 26 -1.60 -2.56 -9.74
CA ARG A 26 -2.82 -1.97 -10.30
C ARG A 26 -3.30 -2.73 -11.53
N ARG A 27 -2.38 -3.11 -12.42
CA ARG A 27 -2.70 -3.87 -13.64
C ARG A 27 -3.33 -5.23 -13.31
N LYS A 28 -2.84 -5.92 -12.28
CA LYS A 28 -3.30 -7.28 -11.94
C LYS A 28 -4.45 -7.32 -10.93
N TYR A 29 -4.51 -6.37 -10.00
CA TYR A 29 -5.37 -6.42 -8.82
C TYR A 29 -6.26 -5.18 -8.62
N GLY A 30 -6.14 -4.14 -9.45
CA GLY A 30 -6.87 -2.86 -9.26
C GLY A 30 -8.39 -2.96 -9.32
N GLU A 31 -8.94 -4.02 -9.94
CA GLU A 31 -10.38 -4.28 -9.92
C GLU A 31 -10.88 -4.65 -8.52
N GLY A 32 -10.11 -5.42 -7.76
CA GLY A 32 -10.50 -5.88 -6.41
C GLY A 32 -9.88 -5.08 -5.27
N TYR A 33 -8.78 -4.37 -5.51
CA TYR A 33 -7.97 -3.77 -4.46
C TYR A 33 -7.62 -2.32 -4.73
N ARG A 34 -7.47 -1.54 -3.65
CA ARG A 34 -6.90 -0.19 -3.68
C ARG A 34 -5.40 -0.26 -3.41
N ILE A 35 -4.57 0.29 -4.30
CA ILE A 35 -3.11 0.28 -4.15
C ILE A 35 -2.64 1.56 -3.48
N VAL A 36 -2.03 1.44 -2.30
CA VAL A 36 -1.43 2.54 -1.52
C VAL A 36 0.07 2.33 -1.46
N ARG A 37 0.84 3.41 -1.58
CA ARG A 37 2.30 3.39 -1.48
C ARG A 37 2.74 4.22 -0.29
N ALA A 38 3.77 3.77 0.40
CA ALA A 38 4.50 4.48 1.42
C ALA A 38 6.00 4.43 1.04
N GLU A 39 6.74 5.48 1.41
CA GLU A 39 8.16 5.66 1.05
C GLU A 39 9.07 5.41 2.27
N SER A 40 8.49 5.09 3.42
CA SER A 40 9.19 4.83 4.67
C SER A 40 8.32 4.03 5.63
N GLY A 41 8.92 3.45 6.67
CA GLY A 41 8.16 2.79 7.75
C GLY A 41 7.21 3.76 8.48
N GLU A 42 7.63 5.01 8.71
CA GLU A 42 6.80 6.02 9.36
C GLU A 42 5.56 6.36 8.52
N SER A 43 5.75 6.63 7.23
CA SER A 43 4.62 6.92 6.32
C SER A 43 3.69 5.72 6.14
N ALA A 44 4.22 4.49 6.22
CA ALA A 44 3.40 3.28 6.22
C ALA A 44 2.53 3.17 7.48
N LEU A 45 3.09 3.46 8.66
CA LEU A 45 2.35 3.45 9.92
C LEU A 45 1.25 4.52 9.94
N ASP A 46 1.52 5.71 9.40
CA ASP A 46 0.50 6.75 9.25
C ASP A 46 -0.63 6.32 8.31
N ALA A 47 -0.29 5.73 7.16
CA ALA A 47 -1.29 5.19 6.24
C ALA A 47 -2.15 4.11 6.90
N LEU A 48 -1.54 3.22 7.70
CA LEU A 48 -2.26 2.18 8.45
C LEU A 48 -3.22 2.78 9.49
N ARG A 49 -2.80 3.83 10.21
CA ARG A 49 -3.66 4.55 11.17
C ARG A 49 -4.87 5.15 10.46
N GLU A 50 -4.66 5.83 9.33
CA GLU A 50 -5.76 6.42 8.55
C GLU A 50 -6.73 5.36 8.02
N ILE A 51 -6.22 4.23 7.53
CA ILE A 51 -7.03 3.09 7.06
C ILE A 51 -7.87 2.54 8.22
N ALA A 52 -7.26 2.33 9.39
CA ALA A 52 -7.97 1.85 10.57
C ALA A 52 -9.05 2.84 11.05
N LEU A 53 -8.76 4.14 11.06
CA LEU A 53 -9.71 5.19 11.44
C LEU A 53 -10.93 5.24 10.50
N ARG A 54 -10.76 4.86 9.23
CA ARG A 54 -11.84 4.79 8.24
C ARG A 54 -12.63 3.49 8.30
N GLY A 55 -12.19 2.51 9.08
CA GLY A 55 -12.77 1.16 9.11
C GLY A 55 -12.49 0.36 7.82
N ASP A 56 -11.51 0.77 7.03
CA ASP A 56 -11.07 0.06 5.83
C ASP A 56 -10.18 -1.14 6.21
N GLN A 57 -10.06 -2.12 5.33
CA GLN A 57 -9.23 -3.31 5.56
C GLN A 57 -7.93 -3.26 4.74
N VAL A 58 -6.83 -3.72 5.34
CA VAL A 58 -5.58 -4.05 4.63
C VAL A 58 -5.56 -5.54 4.36
N ALA A 59 -5.50 -5.93 3.09
CA ALA A 59 -5.39 -7.34 2.71
C ALA A 59 -3.93 -7.81 2.72
N VAL A 60 -3.00 -6.96 2.26
CA VAL A 60 -1.57 -7.28 2.20
C VAL A 60 -0.75 -6.02 2.44
N LEU A 61 0.35 -6.17 3.16
CA LEU A 61 1.44 -5.21 3.26
C LEU A 61 2.70 -5.86 2.66
N LEU A 62 3.29 -5.21 1.66
CA LEU A 62 4.58 -5.56 1.07
C LEU A 62 5.59 -4.49 1.49
N ALA A 63 6.72 -4.86 2.06
CA ALA A 63 7.77 -3.93 2.45
C ALA A 63 9.10 -4.39 1.87
N ASP A 64 9.91 -3.43 1.40
CA ASP A 64 11.31 -3.74 1.09
C ASP A 64 12.05 -4.17 2.36
N HIS A 65 12.93 -5.16 2.19
CA HIS A 65 13.68 -5.80 3.27
C HIS A 65 14.71 -4.85 3.91
N ARG A 66 15.19 -3.83 3.19
CA ARG A 66 16.17 -2.86 3.70
C ARG A 66 15.84 -1.45 3.25
N MET A 67 14.89 -0.86 3.95
CA MET A 67 14.69 0.58 3.92
C MET A 67 15.62 1.26 4.95
N PRO A 68 16.28 2.37 4.61
CA PRO A 68 17.04 3.17 5.56
C PRO A 68 16.08 3.79 6.58
N GLY A 69 16.38 3.60 7.86
CA GLY A 69 15.56 4.05 8.99
C GLY A 69 15.99 3.42 10.30
#